data_AF-A0A5K1BI89-F1
#
_entry.id   AF-A0A5K1BI89-F1
#
_cell.length_a   1.000
_cell.length_b   1.000
_cell.length_c   1.000
_cell.angle_alpha   90.00
_cell.angle_beta   90.00
_cell.angle_gamma   90.00
#
_symmetry.space_group_name_H-M   'P 1'
#
loop_
_entity.id
_entity.type
_entity.pdbx_description
1 polymer ?
#
loop_
_entity_poly.entity_id
_entity_poly.type
_entity_poly.pdbx_seq_one_letter_code
_entity_poly.pdbx_strand_id
1 'polypeptide(L)' 'HPSVVAVFPNKGYKLHTTHSWDFLGLEDGGQPLPDSIWEQTNYGDDMIIGNIDT' A
#
# COMPACT_ATOMS: atom_id res chain seq x y z
N HIS A 1 -20.11 -25.44 23.08
CA HIS A 1 -20.78 -25.43 21.76
C HIS A 1 -20.08 -26.43 20.87
N PRO A 2 -20.69 -27.58 20.55
CA PRO A 2 -19.99 -28.71 19.92
C PRO A 2 -19.53 -28.45 18.47
N SER A 3 -20.06 -27.42 17.79
CA SER A 3 -19.72 -27.11 16.39
C SER A 3 -18.63 -26.05 16.20
N VAL A 4 -17.97 -25.58 17.27
CA VAL A 4 -16.92 -24.56 17.16
C VAL A 4 -15.58 -25.25 16.84
N VAL A 5 -14.96 -24.88 15.73
CA VAL A 5 -13.68 -25.43 15.28
C VAL A 5 -12.50 -24.76 15.99
N ALA A 6 -12.53 -23.42 16.17
CA ALA A 6 -11.52 -22.68 16.90
C ALA A 6 -12.02 -21.30 17.35
N VAL A 7 -11.36 -20.74 18.38
CA VAL A 7 -11.53 -19.37 18.85
C VAL A 7 -10.15 -18.77 19.02
N PHE A 8 -9.93 -17.58 18.45
CA PHE A 8 -8.67 -16.85 18.59
C PHE A 8 -8.94 -15.50 19.28
N PRO A 9 -8.10 -15.12 20.27
CA PRO A 9 -8.22 -13.81 20.88
C PRO A 9 -7.87 -12.71 19.88
N ASN A 10 -8.66 -11.63 19.90
CA ASN A 10 -8.35 -10.43 19.12
C ASN A 10 -7.02 -9.82 19.60
N LYS A 11 -6.18 -9.39 18.67
CA LYS A 11 -4.88 -8.76 18.94
C LYS A 11 -4.79 -7.44 18.20
N GLY A 12 -4.40 -6.38 18.89
CA GLY A 12 -4.02 -5.12 18.25
C GLY A 12 -2.66 -5.27 17.57
N TYR A 13 -2.49 -4.64 16.41
CA TYR A 13 -1.24 -4.57 15.67
C TYR A 13 -0.70 -3.14 15.71
N LYS A 14 0.62 -2.98 15.79
CA LYS A 14 1.28 -1.66 15.73
C LYS A 14 1.54 -1.32 14.26
N LEU A 15 1.21 -0.10 13.86
CA LEU A 15 1.56 0.42 12.54
C LEU A 15 3.09 0.55 12.43
N HIS A 16 3.63 0.17 11.28
CA HIS A 16 5.05 0.25 10.96
C HIS A 16 5.32 1.19 9.77
N THR A 17 4.37 2.05 9.41
CA THR A 17 4.47 2.89 8.22
C THR A 17 5.50 4.01 8.39
N THR A 18 6.29 4.23 7.35
CA THR A 18 7.15 5.42 7.17
C THR A 18 6.59 6.23 6.00
N HIS A 19 6.58 7.56 6.08
CA HIS A 19 6.16 8.43 4.96
C HIS A 19 6.99 8.11 3.71
N SER A 20 6.38 7.52 2.68
CA SER A 20 7.07 6.71 1.67
C SER A 20 7.27 7.34 0.29
N TRP A 21 6.51 8.37 -0.08
CA TRP A 21 6.56 8.93 -1.45
C TRP A 21 7.88 9.65 -1.77
N ASP A 22 8.35 10.53 -0.88
CA ASP A 22 9.67 11.19 -1.00
C ASP A 22 10.82 10.18 -1.03
N PHE A 23 10.68 9.09 -0.27
CA PHE A 23 11.73 8.06 -0.12
C PHE A 23 11.98 7.28 -1.41
N LEU A 24 10.96 7.09 -2.24
CA LEU A 24 11.07 6.30 -3.47
C LEU A 24 11.50 7.12 -4.69
N GLY A 25 11.64 8.45 -4.56
CA GLY A 25 12.08 9.33 -5.66
C GLY A 25 11.15 9.31 -6.87
N LEU A 26 9.86 9.12 -6.62
CA LEU A 26 8.83 8.88 -7.64
C LEU A 26 8.19 10.18 -8.18
N GLU A 27 8.53 11.31 -7.58
CA GLU A 27 8.11 12.65 -7.99
C GLU A 27 9.23 13.68 -7.73
N ASP A 28 9.22 14.76 -8.49
CA ASP A 28 9.98 15.99 -8.22
C ASP A 28 9.01 17.18 -8.24
N GLY A 29 8.94 17.92 -7.14
CA GLY A 29 8.01 19.06 -7.02
C GLY A 29 6.52 18.70 -7.19
N GLY A 30 6.12 17.46 -6.86
CA GLY A 30 4.75 16.98 -7.01
C GLY A 30 4.36 16.61 -8.45
N GLN A 31 5.33 16.41 -9.33
CA GLN A 31 5.13 15.95 -10.70
C GLN A 31 5.92 14.65 -10.95
N PRO A 32 5.35 13.68 -11.69
CA PRO A 32 6.10 12.53 -12.18
C PRO A 32 7.25 12.97 -13.09
N LEU A 33 8.38 12.27 -13.01
CA LEU A 33 9.50 12.50 -13.93
C LEU A 33 9.12 12.05 -15.36
N PRO A 34 9.58 12.77 -16.41
CA PRO A 34 9.44 12.32 -17.80
C PRO A 34 10.10 10.94 -17.99
N ASP A 35 9.49 10.08 -18.81
CA ASP A 35 9.93 8.70 -19.05
C ASP A 35 9.96 7.82 -17.77
N SER A 36 9.30 8.24 -16.69
CA SER A 36 9.23 7.45 -15.45
C SER A 36 8.42 6.15 -15.64
N ILE A 37 8.61 5.23 -14.69
CA ILE A 37 7.83 3.98 -14.65
C ILE A 37 6.31 4.25 -14.56
N TRP A 38 5.89 5.39 -14.03
CA TRP A 38 4.49 5.79 -14.01
C TRP A 38 3.94 6.03 -15.42
N GLU A 39 4.64 6.83 -16.24
CA GLU A 39 4.24 7.05 -17.63
C GLU A 39 4.27 5.76 -18.44
N GLN A 40 5.33 4.96 -18.29
CA GLN A 40 5.49 3.70 -19.03
C GLN A 40 4.43 2.64 -18.68
N THR A 41 3.84 2.71 -17.48
CA THR A 41 2.82 1.75 -17.01
C THR A 41 1.40 2.32 -17.07
N ASN A 42 1.18 3.43 -17.77
CA ASN A 42 -0.10 4.15 -17.79
C ASN A 42 -0.64 4.40 -16.38
N TYR A 43 0.23 4.84 -15.46
CA TYR A 43 -0.11 5.14 -14.07
C TYR A 43 -0.79 3.99 -13.31
N GLY A 44 -0.54 2.74 -13.73
CA GLY A 44 -1.11 1.57 -13.11
C GLY A 44 -2.51 1.20 -13.58
N ASP A 45 -2.85 1.52 -14.82
CA ASP A 45 -4.03 0.97 -15.49
C ASP A 45 -4.16 -0.55 -15.24
N ASP A 46 -5.38 -0.96 -14.91
CA ASP A 46 -5.77 -2.34 -14.57
C ASP A 46 -5.09 -2.94 -13.32
N MET A 47 -4.38 -2.15 -12.51
CA MET A 47 -3.80 -2.59 -11.23
C MET A 47 -4.74 -2.32 -10.04
N ILE A 48 -4.89 -3.30 -9.15
CA ILE A 48 -5.63 -3.17 -7.88
C ILE A 48 -4.64 -3.14 -6.72
N ILE A 49 -4.64 -2.05 -5.95
CA ILE A 49 -3.83 -1.91 -4.73
C ILE A 49 -4.76 -1.95 -3.52
N GLY A 50 -4.69 -3.03 -2.73
CA GLY A 50 -5.40 -3.15 -1.46
C GLY A 50 -4.59 -2.54 -0.33
N ASN A 51 -5.03 -1.40 0.21
CA ASN A 51 -4.41 -0.78 1.38
C ASN A 51 -5.21 -1.12 2.65
N ILE A 52 -4.52 -1.65 3.66
CA ILE A 52 -5.05 -1.81 5.02
C ILE A 52 -4.12 -1.02 5.93
N ASP A 53 -4.40 0.27 6.00
CA ASP A 53 -3.71 1.25 6.83
C ASP A 53 -4.77 2.09 7.59
N THR A 54 -4.34 3.06 8.38
CA THR A 54 -5.25 3.93 9.16
C THR A 54 -5.68 5.17 8.41
#